data_AF-A0A937XR10-F1
#
_entry.id   AF-A0A937XR10-F1
#
_cell.length_a   1.000
_cell.length_b   1.000
_cell.length_c   1.000
_cell.angle_alpha   90.00
_cell.angle_beta   90.00
_cell.angle_gamma   90.00
#
_symmetry.space_group_name_H-M   'P 1'
#
loop_
_entity.id
_entity.type
_entity.pdbx_description
1 polymer ?
#
loop_
_entity_poly.entity_id
_entity_poly.type
_entity_poly.pdbx_seq_one_letter_code
_entity_poly.pdbx_strand_id
1 'polypeptide(L)'
;MAENHVAEPFARRRRELVRRAWRFYRGLFGVGAVILAATVGPLLLGWWQAVWPAAIGTAIFAFMLIHFVGVMPMQYRAYAWPYFEGAPLEPPPSARFGRALFRSSAVLDDWAREAGLQPITDFESPDVVSAAGSAPQWYAAQSMLRTVDHLTARAREGSPLHGDLEELQRLLRAAQAAGKRCYLLVMTLGDGTNATVEAIRRGQQP
;
A
#
# COMPACT_ATOMS: atom_id res chain seq x y z
N MET A 1 13.05 26.13 3.04
CA MET A 1 13.43 24.71 2.81
C MET A 1 13.83 24.13 4.15
N ALA A 2 12.92 23.45 4.84
CA ALA A 2 13.20 22.81 6.12
C ALA A 2 13.71 21.39 5.85
N GLU A 3 14.92 21.08 6.30
CA GLU A 3 15.54 19.77 6.16
C GLU A 3 14.76 18.68 6.93
N ASN A 4 14.52 17.57 6.25
CA ASN A 4 13.74 16.43 6.70
C ASN A 4 14.48 15.58 7.76
N HIS A 5 14.69 16.11 8.96
CA HIS A 5 15.28 15.34 10.07
C HIS A 5 14.32 14.32 10.70
N VAL A 6 13.02 14.37 10.38
CA VAL A 6 12.03 13.45 10.95
C VAL A 6 12.03 12.08 10.26
N ALA A 7 12.43 11.99 8.98
CA ALA A 7 12.30 10.74 8.21
C ALA A 7 13.46 9.74 8.43
N GLU A 8 14.63 10.21 8.84
CA GLU A 8 15.86 9.40 8.87
C GLU A 8 15.86 8.25 9.91
N PRO A 9 15.40 8.46 11.16
CA PRO A 9 15.34 7.40 12.17
C PRO A 9 14.41 6.25 11.77
N PHE A 10 13.28 6.57 11.16
CA PHE A 10 12.29 5.60 10.72
C PHE A 10 12.74 4.85 9.46
N ALA A 11 13.42 5.52 8.53
CA ALA A 11 14.03 4.89 7.36
C ALA A 11 15.14 3.89 7.75
N ARG A 12 15.89 4.14 8.84
CA ARG A 12 16.83 3.17 9.41
C ARG A 12 16.11 1.97 10.03
N ARG A 13 15.10 2.21 10.88
CA ARG A 13 14.31 1.15 11.54
C ARG A 13 13.64 0.23 10.52
N ARG A 14 13.11 0.77 9.42
CA ARG A 14 12.59 -0.03 8.30
C ARG A 14 13.69 -0.81 7.59
N ARG A 15 14.82 -0.18 7.22
CA ARG A 15 15.94 -0.91 6.60
C ARG A 15 16.41 -2.08 7.44
N GLU A 16 16.26 -2.01 8.76
CA GLU A 16 16.52 -3.13 9.67
C GLU A 16 15.41 -4.18 9.68
N LEU A 17 14.12 -3.80 9.75
CA LEU A 17 12.99 -4.74 9.66
C LEU A 17 12.97 -5.48 8.33
N VAL A 18 13.12 -4.77 7.21
CA VAL A 18 13.23 -5.35 5.87
C VAL A 18 14.46 -6.26 5.79
N ARG A 19 15.61 -5.86 6.32
CA ARG A 19 16.80 -6.73 6.36
C ARG A 19 16.63 -7.94 7.27
N ARG A 20 15.87 -7.84 8.37
CA ARG A 20 15.58 -8.96 9.27
C ARG A 20 14.61 -9.93 8.62
N ALA A 21 13.51 -9.45 8.05
CA ALA A 21 12.58 -10.23 7.25
C ALA A 21 13.32 -10.90 6.09
N TRP A 22 14.10 -10.15 5.31
CA TRP A 22 14.89 -10.69 4.20
C TRP A 22 15.89 -11.76 4.65
N ARG A 23 16.58 -11.57 5.79
CA ARG A 23 17.48 -12.59 6.34
C ARG A 23 16.72 -13.84 6.79
N PHE A 24 15.61 -13.67 7.49
CA PHE A 24 14.75 -14.78 7.90
C PHE A 24 14.25 -15.57 6.70
N TYR A 25 13.70 -14.88 5.69
CA TYR A 25 13.21 -15.53 4.47
C TYR A 25 14.32 -16.12 3.60
N ARG A 26 15.53 -15.52 3.53
CA ARG A 26 16.69 -16.14 2.88
C ARG A 26 17.08 -17.44 3.57
N GLY A 27 17.08 -17.46 4.91
CA GLY A 27 17.31 -18.68 5.68
C GLY A 27 16.23 -19.72 5.42
N LEU A 28 14.96 -19.31 5.43
CA LEU A 28 13.81 -20.15 5.16
C LEU A 28 13.89 -20.76 3.75
N PHE A 29 14.21 -19.97 2.73
CA PHE A 29 14.36 -20.43 1.36
C PHE A 29 15.56 -21.37 1.19
N GLY A 30 16.67 -21.10 1.90
CA GLY A 30 17.81 -22.00 1.95
C GLY A 30 17.44 -23.36 2.53
N VAL A 31 16.68 -23.40 3.63
CA VAL A 31 16.15 -24.64 4.21
C VAL A 31 15.23 -25.36 3.22
N GLY A 32 14.32 -24.63 2.56
CA GLY A 32 13.45 -25.18 1.53
C GLY A 32 14.22 -25.79 0.36
N ALA A 33 15.28 -25.12 -0.11
CA ALA A 33 16.14 -25.62 -1.18
C ALA A 33 16.91 -26.88 -0.76
N VAL A 34 17.38 -26.96 0.49
CA VAL A 34 18.02 -28.16 1.04
C VAL A 34 17.03 -29.32 1.12
N ILE A 35 15.80 -29.08 1.60
CA ILE A 35 14.73 -30.09 1.63
C ILE A 35 14.42 -30.58 0.22
N LEU A 36 14.31 -29.67 -0.76
CA LEU A 36 14.06 -30.02 -2.15
C LEU A 36 15.21 -30.87 -2.73
N ALA A 37 16.47 -30.48 -2.52
CA ALA A 37 17.63 -31.22 -2.99
C ALA A 37 17.72 -32.62 -2.34
N ALA A 38 17.42 -32.73 -1.05
CA ALA A 38 17.48 -33.99 -0.30
C ALA A 38 16.31 -34.95 -0.63
N THR A 39 15.19 -34.44 -1.13
CA THR A 39 14.01 -35.25 -1.46
C THR A 39 13.90 -35.57 -2.94
N VAL A 40 14.30 -34.64 -3.82
CA VAL A 40 14.23 -34.78 -5.28
C VAL A 40 15.54 -35.33 -5.85
N GLY A 41 16.70 -34.98 -5.28
CA GLY A 41 18.01 -35.45 -5.75
C GLY A 41 18.14 -36.98 -5.74
N PRO A 42 17.84 -37.68 -4.64
CA PRO A 42 17.87 -39.14 -4.59
C PRO A 42 16.89 -39.81 -5.56
N LEU A 43 15.74 -39.19 -5.83
CA LEU A 43 14.78 -39.68 -6.82
C LEU A 43 15.36 -39.56 -8.25
N LEU A 44 15.94 -38.41 -8.59
CA LEU A 44 16.54 -38.18 -9.91
C LEU A 44 17.79 -39.04 -10.16
N LEU A 45 18.53 -39.38 -9.10
CA LEU A 45 19.68 -40.27 -9.16
C LEU A 45 19.28 -41.76 -9.16
N GLY A 46 17.98 -42.07 -9.09
CA GLY A 46 17.46 -43.43 -9.07
C GLY A 46 17.75 -44.19 -7.77
N TRP A 47 18.19 -43.49 -6.71
CA TRP A 47 18.52 -44.09 -5.42
C TRP A 47 17.28 -44.51 -4.65
N TRP A 48 16.14 -43.85 -4.89
CA TRP A 48 14.84 -44.21 -4.33
C TRP A 48 13.83 -44.56 -5.42
N GLN A 49 13.01 -45.57 -5.15
CA GLN A 49 11.88 -45.99 -6.00
C GLN A 49 10.57 -45.30 -5.60
N ALA A 50 10.55 -44.56 -4.48
CA ALA A 50 9.35 -43.94 -3.94
C ALA A 50 9.26 -42.46 -4.34
N VAL A 51 8.16 -42.10 -5.02
CA VAL A 51 7.88 -40.73 -5.49
C VAL A 51 7.38 -39.82 -4.35
N TRP A 52 6.83 -40.40 -3.28
CA TRP A 52 6.18 -39.67 -2.18
C TRP A 52 7.08 -38.65 -1.46
N PRO A 53 8.35 -38.94 -1.10
CA PRO A 53 9.22 -37.97 -0.45
C PRO A 53 9.51 -36.73 -1.31
N ALA A 54 9.71 -36.93 -2.63
CA ALA A 54 9.94 -35.85 -3.59
C ALA A 54 8.69 -34.97 -3.76
N ALA A 55 7.51 -35.57 -3.78
CA ALA A 55 6.24 -34.84 -3.82
C ALA A 55 6.03 -33.98 -2.56
N ILE A 56 6.31 -34.52 -1.37
CA ILE A 56 6.22 -33.78 -0.10
C ILE A 56 7.23 -32.62 -0.05
N GLY A 57 8.49 -32.87 -0.42
CA GLY A 57 9.52 -31.82 -0.47
C GLY A 57 9.19 -30.71 -1.45
N THR A 58 8.65 -31.06 -2.62
CA THR A 58 8.20 -30.10 -3.63
C THR A 58 7.02 -29.27 -3.14
N ALA A 59 6.04 -29.89 -2.47
CA ALA A 59 4.88 -29.20 -1.91
C ALA A 59 5.28 -28.19 -0.82
N ILE A 60 6.20 -28.57 0.08
CA ILE A 60 6.75 -27.68 1.12
C ILE A 60 7.45 -26.48 0.47
N PHE A 61 8.33 -26.73 -0.51
CA PHE A 61 9.04 -25.66 -1.21
C PHE A 61 8.08 -24.72 -1.97
N ALA A 62 7.09 -25.28 -2.68
CA ALA A 62 6.08 -24.51 -3.38
C ALA A 62 5.25 -23.63 -2.42
N PHE A 63 4.85 -24.16 -1.26
CA PHE A 63 4.15 -23.40 -0.23
C PHE A 63 4.99 -22.23 0.30
N MET A 64 6.28 -22.47 0.56
CA MET A 64 7.22 -21.43 1.00
C MET A 64 7.43 -20.36 -0.08
N LEU A 65 7.53 -20.76 -1.35
CA LEU A 65 7.65 -19.84 -2.47
C LEU A 65 6.39 -18.99 -2.64
N ILE A 66 5.19 -19.60 -2.56
CA ILE A 66 3.91 -18.88 -2.63
C ILE A 66 3.79 -17.89 -1.47
N HIS A 67 4.15 -18.30 -0.24
CA HIS A 67 4.17 -17.38 0.89
C HIS A 67 5.15 -16.22 0.68
N PHE A 68 6.34 -16.51 0.18
CA PHE A 68 7.34 -15.48 -0.07
C PHE A 68 6.90 -14.51 -1.17
N VAL A 69 6.51 -15.02 -2.33
CA VAL A 69 6.08 -14.21 -3.49
C VAL A 69 4.73 -13.53 -3.24
N GLY A 70 3.84 -14.16 -2.48
CA GLY A 70 2.50 -13.64 -2.20
C GLY A 70 2.46 -12.63 -1.06
N VAL A 71 3.15 -12.89 0.07
CA VAL A 71 3.02 -12.11 1.31
C VAL A 71 4.04 -10.99 1.40
N MET A 72 5.30 -11.18 0.94
CA MET A 72 6.31 -10.12 1.03
C MET A 72 5.95 -8.85 0.23
N PRO A 73 5.41 -8.92 -1.00
CA PRO A 73 5.05 -7.71 -1.71
C PRO A 73 3.80 -7.03 -1.13
N MET A 74 2.97 -7.75 -0.36
CA MET A 74 1.79 -7.16 0.28
C MET A 74 2.17 -6.21 1.40
N GLN A 75 3.22 -6.54 2.17
CA GLN A 75 3.79 -5.71 3.25
C GLN A 75 4.24 -4.30 2.83
N TYR A 76 4.27 -4.02 1.53
CA TYR A 76 4.68 -2.73 0.96
C TYR A 76 3.62 -2.09 0.05
N ARG A 77 2.37 -2.57 0.08
CA ARG A 77 1.29 -1.91 -0.67
C ARG A 77 0.64 -0.87 0.22
N ALA A 78 0.88 0.39 -0.12
CA ALA A 78 0.20 1.55 0.44
C ALA A 78 -0.96 1.98 -0.47
N TYR A 79 -2.04 2.45 0.14
CA TYR A 79 -3.28 2.87 -0.50
C TYR A 79 -3.78 4.13 0.18
N ALA A 80 -4.30 5.09 -0.60
CA ALA A 80 -5.06 6.22 -0.08
C ALA A 80 -6.53 5.82 -0.01
N TRP A 81 -7.11 5.79 1.18
CA TRP A 81 -8.44 5.28 1.46
C TRP A 81 -9.33 6.38 2.05
N PRO A 82 -10.50 6.72 1.48
CA PRO A 82 -11.37 7.72 2.05
C PRO A 82 -12.02 7.18 3.33
N TYR A 83 -11.96 7.97 4.38
CA TYR A 83 -12.69 7.74 5.61
C TYR A 83 -13.78 8.81 5.76
N PHE A 84 -14.99 8.39 6.10
CA PHE A 84 -16.15 9.26 6.22
C PHE A 84 -16.65 9.27 7.66
N GLU A 85 -17.20 10.41 8.08
CA GLU A 85 -17.79 10.54 9.41
C GLU A 85 -19.02 9.65 9.57
N GLY A 86 -19.06 8.88 10.66
CA GLY A 86 -20.18 8.00 11.01
C GLY A 86 -20.13 6.64 10.32
N ALA A 87 -21.31 6.12 9.95
CA ALA A 87 -21.42 4.83 9.30
C ALA A 87 -20.72 4.82 7.93
N PRO A 88 -20.10 3.69 7.52
CA PRO A 88 -19.48 3.56 6.21
C PRO A 88 -20.48 3.82 5.08
N LEU A 89 -19.98 4.30 3.93
CA LEU A 89 -20.81 4.50 2.74
C LEU A 89 -20.97 3.19 1.98
N GLU A 90 -22.19 2.96 1.50
CA GLU A 90 -22.54 1.82 0.66
C GLU A 90 -22.69 2.26 -0.81
N PRO A 91 -22.12 1.52 -1.78
CA PRO A 91 -21.22 0.38 -1.61
C PRO A 91 -19.79 0.81 -1.22
N PRO A 92 -19.03 -0.04 -0.50
CA PRO A 92 -17.65 0.25 -0.14
C PRO A 92 -16.73 0.38 -1.37
N PRO A 93 -15.54 0.98 -1.22
CA PRO A 93 -14.56 1.05 -2.30
C PRO A 93 -14.10 -0.34 -2.75
N SER A 94 -13.69 -0.46 -4.01
CA SER A 94 -13.17 -1.71 -4.57
C SER A 94 -11.89 -2.17 -3.87
N ALA A 95 -11.61 -3.49 -3.88
CA ALA A 95 -10.45 -4.07 -3.18
C ALA A 95 -9.07 -3.58 -3.68
N ARG A 96 -9.03 -2.91 -4.84
CA ARG A 96 -7.80 -2.36 -5.42
C ARG A 96 -7.72 -0.83 -5.38
N PHE A 97 -8.80 -0.19 -4.94
CA PHE A 97 -8.94 1.25 -4.85
C PHE A 97 -7.81 1.89 -4.04
N GLY A 98 -7.40 3.09 -4.44
CA GLY A 98 -6.49 3.93 -3.66
C GLY A 98 -5.01 3.69 -3.94
N ARG A 99 -4.66 2.63 -4.70
CA ARG A 99 -3.28 2.31 -5.01
C ARG A 99 -2.69 3.27 -6.03
N ALA A 100 -3.45 3.61 -7.06
CA ALA A 100 -3.00 4.53 -8.11
C ALA A 100 -3.03 5.98 -7.59
N LEU A 101 -4.01 6.32 -6.76
CA LEU A 101 -4.05 7.59 -6.02
C LEU A 101 -2.78 7.78 -5.18
N PHE A 102 -2.47 6.81 -4.33
CA PHE A 102 -1.28 6.89 -3.47
C PHE A 102 0.01 7.05 -4.29
N ARG A 103 0.19 6.22 -5.32
CA ARG A 103 1.38 6.24 -6.19
C ARG A 103 1.55 7.54 -6.96
N SER A 104 0.46 8.19 -7.32
CA SER A 104 0.46 9.40 -8.14
C SER A 104 0.26 10.68 -7.32
N SER A 105 0.26 10.58 -5.98
CA SER A 105 -0.10 11.67 -5.07
C SER A 105 0.71 12.95 -5.29
N ALA A 106 2.03 12.85 -5.49
CA ALA A 106 2.86 14.02 -5.80
C ALA A 106 2.41 14.75 -7.08
N VAL A 107 2.13 13.99 -8.15
CA VAL A 107 1.67 14.53 -9.42
C VAL A 107 0.26 15.13 -9.29
N LEU A 108 -0.62 14.49 -8.53
CA LEU A 108 -1.97 14.98 -8.25
C LEU A 108 -1.94 16.28 -7.45
N ASP A 109 -1.07 16.37 -6.45
CA ASP A 109 -0.86 17.60 -5.69
C ASP A 109 -0.36 18.74 -6.59
N ASP A 110 0.57 18.46 -7.49
CA ASP A 110 1.08 19.46 -8.44
C ASP A 110 -0.03 19.95 -9.38
N TRP A 111 -0.83 19.05 -9.93
CA TRP A 111 -2.00 19.42 -10.74
C TRP A 111 -3.03 20.23 -9.96
N ALA A 112 -3.28 19.90 -8.68
CA ALA A 112 -4.17 20.67 -7.83
C ALA A 112 -3.63 22.08 -7.57
N ARG A 113 -2.33 22.21 -7.25
CA ARG A 113 -1.67 23.50 -7.02
C ARG A 113 -1.67 24.38 -8.27
N GLU A 114 -1.39 23.82 -9.45
CA GLU A 114 -1.47 24.52 -10.72
C GLU A 114 -2.86 25.14 -10.96
N ALA A 115 -3.92 24.48 -10.49
CA ALA A 115 -5.30 24.95 -10.59
C ALA A 115 -5.74 25.85 -9.42
N GLY A 116 -4.87 26.16 -8.46
CA GLY A 116 -5.21 26.90 -7.25
C GLY A 116 -6.17 26.14 -6.31
N LEU A 117 -6.21 24.81 -6.41
CA LEU A 117 -7.04 23.93 -5.60
C LEU A 117 -6.22 23.35 -4.43
N GLN A 118 -6.93 22.89 -3.40
CA GLN A 118 -6.31 22.23 -2.26
C GLN A 118 -5.70 20.88 -2.71
N PRO A 119 -4.40 20.63 -2.45
CA PRO A 119 -3.73 19.35 -2.70
C PRO A 119 -4.46 18.17 -2.08
N ILE A 120 -4.35 16.99 -2.69
CA ILE A 120 -5.03 15.80 -2.15
C ILE A 120 -4.44 15.38 -0.81
N THR A 121 -3.13 15.61 -0.62
CA THR A 121 -2.43 15.24 0.61
C THR A 121 -2.77 16.13 1.79
N ASP A 122 -3.34 17.31 1.55
CA ASP A 122 -3.82 18.15 2.64
C ASP A 122 -5.08 17.56 3.27
N PHE A 123 -5.86 16.80 2.50
CA PHE A 123 -6.97 16.03 3.04
C PHE A 123 -6.52 14.73 3.72
N GLU A 124 -5.24 14.36 3.62
CA GLU A 124 -4.76 13.17 4.29
C GLU A 124 -4.77 13.40 5.80
N SER A 125 -5.41 12.49 6.53
CA SER A 125 -5.16 12.39 7.95
C SER A 125 -3.74 11.86 8.11
N PRO A 126 -2.83 12.56 8.82
CA PRO A 126 -1.62 11.91 9.25
C PRO A 126 -2.03 10.69 10.07
N ASP A 127 -1.63 9.50 9.64
CA ASP A 127 -1.88 8.24 10.35
C ASP A 127 -1.09 8.24 11.67
N VAL A 128 -1.57 9.04 12.63
CA VAL A 128 -0.98 9.29 13.95
C VAL A 128 -2.11 9.33 14.98
N VAL A 129 -2.97 8.31 14.95
CA VAL A 129 -3.85 8.02 16.09
C VAL A 129 -3.06 7.36 17.24
N SER A 130 -1.77 7.01 17.10
CA SER A 130 -1.05 6.30 18.18
C SER A 130 -0.01 7.09 18.98
N ALA A 131 0.42 8.30 18.58
CA ALA A 131 1.54 8.97 19.27
C ALA A 131 1.25 10.35 19.87
N ALA A 132 0.30 11.12 19.33
CA ALA A 132 0.13 12.54 19.68
C ALA A 132 -1.24 12.93 20.25
N GLY A 133 -2.23 12.02 20.25
CA GLY A 133 -3.56 12.28 20.83
C GLY A 133 -4.39 13.37 20.14
N SER A 134 -3.92 13.95 19.03
CA SER A 134 -4.66 14.94 18.25
C SER A 134 -5.64 14.25 17.29
N ALA A 135 -6.91 14.62 17.36
CA ALA A 135 -7.95 14.15 16.44
C ALA A 135 -7.62 14.56 14.97
N PRO A 136 -7.94 13.71 13.98
CA PRO A 136 -7.75 14.04 12.57
C PRO A 136 -8.60 15.25 12.18
N GLN A 137 -8.07 16.07 11.26
CA GLN A 137 -8.82 17.18 10.70
C GLN A 137 -9.89 16.65 9.74
N TRP A 138 -11.14 16.99 10.00
CA TRP A 138 -12.28 16.61 9.16
C TRP A 138 -12.54 17.68 8.09
N TYR A 139 -12.64 17.26 6.83
CA TYR A 139 -12.94 18.14 5.71
C TYR A 139 -14.36 17.93 5.19
N ALA A 140 -15.03 18.99 4.73
CA ALA A 140 -16.31 18.83 4.05
C ALA A 140 -16.10 18.08 2.72
N ALA A 141 -16.92 17.05 2.44
CA ALA A 141 -16.80 16.24 1.23
C ALA A 141 -16.84 17.08 -0.06
N GLN A 142 -17.62 18.17 -0.08
CA GLN A 142 -17.69 19.10 -1.21
C GLN A 142 -16.34 19.76 -1.54
N SER A 143 -15.51 20.06 -0.53
CA SER A 143 -14.21 20.70 -0.77
C SER A 143 -13.25 19.77 -1.51
N MET A 144 -13.19 18.51 -1.07
CA MET A 144 -12.40 17.48 -1.73
C MET A 144 -12.97 17.13 -3.11
N LEU A 145 -14.30 17.10 -3.25
CA LEU A 145 -14.96 16.78 -4.52
C LEU A 145 -14.55 17.77 -5.62
N ARG A 146 -14.46 19.07 -5.32
CA ARG A 146 -13.98 20.07 -6.29
C ARG A 146 -12.56 19.75 -6.80
N THR A 147 -11.65 19.39 -5.90
CA THR A 147 -10.30 18.97 -6.28
C THR A 147 -10.34 17.71 -7.12
N VAL A 148 -11.05 16.68 -6.66
CA VAL A 148 -11.13 15.38 -7.36
C VAL A 148 -11.77 15.54 -8.74
N ASP A 149 -12.84 16.32 -8.90
CA ASP A 149 -13.46 16.59 -10.21
C ASP A 149 -12.45 17.16 -11.22
N HIS A 150 -11.61 18.11 -10.78
CA HIS A 150 -10.55 18.66 -11.64
C HIS A 150 -9.50 17.62 -12.01
N LEU A 151 -9.05 16.83 -11.04
CA LEU A 151 -8.03 15.81 -11.25
C LEU A 151 -8.52 14.68 -12.15
N THR A 152 -9.79 14.25 -12.00
CA THR A 152 -10.41 13.24 -12.86
C THR A 152 -10.44 13.70 -14.31
N ALA A 153 -10.79 14.97 -14.57
CA ALA A 153 -10.83 15.54 -15.92
C ALA A 153 -9.45 15.61 -16.59
N ARG A 154 -8.38 15.68 -15.79
CA ARG A 154 -6.99 15.74 -16.29
C ARG A 154 -6.35 14.36 -16.43
N ALA A 155 -6.79 13.38 -15.65
CA ALA A 155 -6.30 12.02 -15.73
C ALA A 155 -6.69 11.37 -17.06
N ARG A 156 -5.75 10.63 -17.67
CA ARG A 156 -6.02 9.90 -18.91
C ARG A 156 -7.13 8.88 -18.70
N GLU A 157 -8.20 8.98 -19.50
CA GLU A 157 -9.31 8.03 -19.50
C GLU A 157 -8.83 6.58 -19.68
N GLY A 158 -9.42 5.66 -18.91
CA GLY A 158 -9.04 4.24 -18.87
C GLY A 158 -7.74 3.93 -18.11
N SER A 159 -7.03 4.93 -17.59
CA SER A 159 -5.87 4.67 -16.72
C SER A 159 -6.30 4.20 -15.31
N PRO A 160 -5.47 3.41 -14.60
CA PRO A 160 -5.76 3.02 -13.21
C PRO A 160 -5.99 4.21 -12.28
N LEU A 161 -5.28 5.32 -12.51
CA LEU A 161 -5.47 6.55 -11.75
C LEU A 161 -6.84 7.18 -12.01
N HIS A 162 -7.27 7.22 -13.27
CA HIS A 162 -8.60 7.72 -13.62
C HIS A 162 -9.70 6.88 -12.96
N GLY A 163 -9.58 5.55 -12.98
CA GLY A 163 -10.53 4.66 -12.30
C GLY A 163 -10.61 4.88 -10.79
N ASP A 164 -9.47 5.04 -10.10
CA ASP A 164 -9.48 5.38 -8.67
C ASP A 164 -10.10 6.77 -8.42
N LEU A 165 -9.83 7.75 -9.29
CA LEU A 165 -10.39 9.11 -9.16
C LEU A 165 -11.92 9.14 -9.39
N GLU A 166 -12.43 8.40 -10.37
CA GLU A 166 -13.88 8.24 -10.61
C GLU A 166 -14.58 7.57 -9.43
N GLU A 167 -13.96 6.53 -8.87
CA GLU A 167 -14.49 5.85 -7.69
C GLU A 167 -14.50 6.78 -6.46
N LEU A 168 -13.43 7.55 -6.25
CA LEU A 168 -13.37 8.56 -5.18
C LEU A 168 -14.41 9.65 -5.39
N GLN A 169 -14.58 10.15 -6.62
CA GLN A 169 -15.59 11.13 -6.99
C GLN A 169 -17.01 10.64 -6.65
N ARG A 170 -17.34 9.39 -7.01
CA ARG A 170 -18.62 8.76 -6.68
C ARG A 170 -18.86 8.72 -5.16
N LEU A 171 -17.86 8.28 -4.39
CA LEU A 171 -17.94 8.20 -2.93
C LEU A 171 -18.11 9.58 -2.29
N LEU A 172 -17.39 10.59 -2.79
CA LEU A 172 -17.50 11.96 -2.31
C LEU A 172 -18.85 12.61 -2.61
N ARG A 173 -19.45 12.31 -3.77
CA ARG A 173 -20.82 12.75 -4.08
C ARG A 173 -21.84 12.13 -3.13
N ALA A 174 -21.71 10.84 -2.83
CA ALA A 174 -22.57 10.18 -1.83
C ALA A 174 -22.38 10.78 -0.42
N ALA A 175 -21.13 11.07 -0.03
CA ALA A 175 -20.81 11.73 1.23
C ALA A 175 -21.40 13.15 1.30
N GLN A 176 -21.27 13.93 0.22
CA GLN A 176 -21.82 15.27 0.12
C GLN A 176 -23.35 15.26 0.26
N ALA A 177 -24.04 14.36 -0.44
CA ALA A 177 -25.48 14.20 -0.35
C ALA A 177 -25.93 13.85 1.09
N ALA A 178 -25.12 13.11 1.83
CA ALA A 178 -25.34 12.77 3.22
C ALA A 178 -24.82 13.83 4.23
N GLY A 179 -24.28 14.96 3.76
CA GLY A 179 -23.71 16.00 4.62
C GLY A 179 -22.49 15.56 5.44
N LYS A 180 -21.79 14.50 5.01
CA LYS A 180 -20.66 13.92 5.75
C LYS A 180 -19.36 14.66 5.51
N ARG A 181 -18.50 14.62 6.53
CA ARG A 181 -17.11 15.01 6.43
C ARG A 181 -16.22 13.82 6.10
N CYS A 182 -15.05 14.08 5.55
CA CYS A 182 -14.09 13.06 5.15
C CYS A 182 -12.64 13.50 5.33
N TYR A 183 -11.75 12.52 5.27
CA TYR A 183 -10.31 12.68 5.04
C TYR A 183 -9.79 11.45 4.27
N LEU A 184 -8.59 11.52 3.74
CA LEU A 184 -7.90 10.38 3.13
C LEU A 184 -6.96 9.74 4.16
N LEU A 185 -7.02 8.42 4.30
CA LEU A 185 -6.16 7.64 5.19
C LEU A 185 -5.10 6.94 4.35
N VAL A 186 -3.86 6.85 4.81
CA VAL A 186 -2.82 6.14 4.06
C VAL A 186 -2.55 4.80 4.71
N MET A 187 -3.25 3.79 4.21
CA MET A 187 -3.17 2.44 4.76
C MET A 187 -2.03 1.65 4.11
N THR A 188 -1.22 0.97 4.91
CA THR A 188 -0.29 -0.06 4.43
C THR A 188 -0.80 -1.46 4.76
N LEU A 189 -0.76 -2.37 3.80
CA LEU A 189 -1.01 -3.80 4.02
C LEU A 189 0.22 -4.48 4.66
N GLY A 190 0.70 -3.96 5.79
CA GLY A 190 1.82 -4.47 6.59
C GLY A 190 2.38 -3.42 7.54
N ASP A 191 3.30 -3.80 8.43
CA ASP A 191 3.95 -2.98 9.48
C ASP A 191 4.84 -1.83 8.94
N GLY A 192 4.50 -1.23 7.80
CA GLY A 192 5.17 -0.07 7.24
C GLY A 192 5.02 1.16 8.13
N THR A 193 6.13 1.87 8.38
CA THR A 193 6.11 3.13 9.15
C THR A 193 5.88 4.33 8.22
N ASN A 194 5.18 5.37 8.70
CA ASN A 194 4.81 6.59 7.95
C ASN A 194 5.95 7.25 7.15
N ALA A 195 7.18 7.23 7.67
CA ALA A 195 8.34 7.80 6.96
C ALA A 195 8.69 7.08 5.64
N THR A 196 8.29 5.82 5.52
CA THR A 196 8.48 5.00 4.33
C THR A 196 7.52 5.41 3.22
N VAL A 197 6.25 5.57 3.63
CA VAL A 197 5.16 6.03 2.79
C VAL A 197 5.51 7.40 2.22
N GLU A 198 6.01 8.30 3.08
CA GLU A 198 6.45 9.63 2.70
C GLU A 198 7.72 9.63 1.81
N ALA A 199 8.69 8.73 2.04
CA ALA A 199 9.88 8.62 1.20
C ALA A 199 9.57 8.08 -0.21
N ILE A 200 8.64 7.12 -0.33
CA ILE A 200 8.15 6.62 -1.62
C ILE A 200 7.38 7.73 -2.34
N ARG A 201 6.50 8.45 -1.64
CA ARG A 201 5.74 9.59 -2.18
C ARG A 201 6.65 10.65 -2.80
N ARG A 202 7.78 10.94 -2.19
CA ARG A 202 8.74 11.97 -2.66
C ARG A 202 9.68 11.47 -3.76
N GLY A 203 9.52 10.23 -4.25
CA GLY A 203 10.45 9.61 -5.20
C GLY A 203 11.86 9.39 -4.64
N GLN A 204 12.00 9.40 -3.31
CA GLN A 204 13.30 9.28 -2.62
C GLN A 204 13.70 7.81 -2.38
N GLN A 205 12.85 6.86 -2.76
CA GLN A 205 13.14 5.43 -2.78
C GLN A 205 12.65 4.81 -4.09
N PRO A 206 13.44 3.89 -4.69
CA PRO A 206 13.04 3.14 -5.88
C PRO A 206 11.92 2.11 -5.58
#